data_AF-A0A968ZD99-F1
#
_entry.id   AF-A0A968ZD99-F1
#
_cell.length_a   1.000
_cell.length_b   1.000
_cell.length_c   1.000
_cell.angle_alpha   90.00
_cell.angle_beta   90.00
_cell.angle_gamma   90.00
#
_symmetry.space_group_name_H-M   'P 1'
#
loop_
_entity.id
_entity.type
_entity.pdbx_description
1 polymer ?
#
loop_
_entity_poly.entity_id
_entity_poly.type
_entity_poly.pdbx_seq_one_letter_code
_entity_poly.pdbx_strand_id
1 'polypeptide(L)'
;MLYSAWSLLFGYLLLDDSWRIHEKWGFLISNKLGFTAAFGLRAGDFGEMLVSAFFGSVFFILIALGYRLSNRTDKKISQSLIFLLLALAFFGIVTDAIDIMIKLEFLKHFMTFIEDGGEHIVISVIVWFVYDIFEQAHQKLPVSVNQSAIASPTQI
;
A
#
# COMPACT_ATOMS: atom_id res chain seq x y z
N MET A 1 -10.33 14.14 -0.86
CA MET A 1 -9.79 13.85 0.50
C MET A 1 -9.42 12.38 0.66
N LEU A 2 -10.34 11.42 0.49
CA LEU A 2 -10.03 9.99 0.68
C LEU A 2 -8.93 9.47 -0.27
N TYR A 3 -9.04 9.74 -1.59
CA TYR A 3 -8.00 9.33 -2.54
C TYR A 3 -6.65 10.01 -2.27
N SER A 4 -6.65 11.28 -1.85
CA SER A 4 -5.42 11.97 -1.43
C SER A 4 -4.77 11.30 -0.22
N ALA A 5 -5.56 10.82 0.75
CA ALA A 5 -5.04 10.06 1.89
C ALA A 5 -4.38 8.75 1.45
N TRP A 6 -5.01 8.01 0.52
CA TRP A 6 -4.43 6.81 -0.09
C TRP A 6 -3.16 7.11 -0.88
N SER A 7 -3.15 8.17 -1.70
CA SER A 7 -1.95 8.60 -2.44
C SER A 7 -0.80 8.95 -1.50
N LEU A 8 -1.09 9.63 -0.38
CA LEU A 8 -0.06 9.95 0.62
C LEU A 8 0.46 8.69 1.33
N LEU A 9 -0.41 7.74 1.66
CA LEU A 9 0.00 6.46 2.24
C LEU A 9 0.93 5.69 1.29
N PHE A 10 0.52 5.47 0.03
CA PHE A 10 1.36 4.74 -0.93
C PHE A 10 2.64 5.51 -1.28
N GLY A 11 2.58 6.84 -1.33
CA GLY A 11 3.77 7.68 -1.45
C GLY A 11 4.71 7.53 -0.26
N TYR A 12 4.18 7.45 0.96
CA TYR A 12 4.97 7.14 2.15
C TYR A 12 5.57 5.74 2.08
N LEU A 13 4.80 4.70 1.73
CA LEU A 13 5.31 3.32 1.64
C LEU A 13 6.47 3.21 0.63
N LEU A 14 6.35 3.87 -0.52
CA LEU A 14 7.43 3.94 -1.51
C LEU A 14 8.69 4.63 -0.94
N LEU A 15 8.53 5.76 -0.24
CA LEU A 15 9.64 6.48 0.37
C LEU A 15 10.26 5.72 1.53
N ASP A 16 9.43 5.07 2.34
CA ASP A 16 9.83 4.25 3.47
C ASP A 16 10.72 3.09 3.01
N ASP A 17 10.28 2.35 1.99
CA ASP A 17 11.06 1.28 1.37
C ASP A 17 12.36 1.81 0.71
N SER A 18 12.25 2.83 -0.15
CA SER A 18 13.40 3.40 -0.89
C SER A 18 14.48 3.99 0.03
N TRP A 19 14.09 4.60 1.15
CA TRP A 19 15.02 5.20 2.11
C TRP A 19 15.23 4.36 3.36
N ARG A 20 14.56 3.21 3.46
CA ARG A 20 14.60 2.29 4.60
C ARG A 20 14.31 3.04 5.91
N ILE A 21 13.23 3.82 5.92
CA ILE A 21 12.90 4.72 7.05
C ILE A 21 12.56 3.88 8.29
N HIS A 22 11.71 2.86 8.15
CA HIS A 22 11.34 1.94 9.23
C HIS A 22 12.56 1.25 9.84
N GLU A 23 13.56 0.86 9.05
CA GLU A 23 14.80 0.28 9.57
C GLU A 23 15.66 1.29 10.33
N LYS A 24 15.94 2.44 9.71
CA LYS A 24 16.81 3.46 10.33
C LYS A 24 16.21 3.97 11.62
N TRP A 25 14.93 4.30 11.60
CA TRP A 25 14.23 4.82 12.78
C TRP A 25 13.95 3.70 13.78
N GLY A 26 13.65 2.49 13.33
CA GLY A 26 13.45 1.33 14.18
C GLY A 26 14.70 0.98 14.98
N PHE A 27 15.87 0.98 14.32
CA PHE A 27 17.15 0.80 15.00
C PHE A 27 17.45 1.93 15.99
N LEU A 28 17.17 3.19 15.65
CA LEU A 28 17.37 4.32 16.56
C LEU A 28 16.45 4.24 17.79
N ILE A 29 15.18 3.87 17.59
CA ILE A 29 14.18 3.78 18.66
C ILE A 29 14.47 2.58 19.56
N SER A 30 14.78 1.42 19.00
CA SER A 30 15.10 0.22 19.77
C SER A 30 16.30 0.44 20.69
N ASN A 31 17.35 1.09 20.20
CA ASN A 31 18.51 1.46 21.03
C ASN A 31 18.17 2.46 22.13
N LYS A 32 17.36 3.48 21.84
CA LYS A 32 16.98 4.51 22.82
C LYS A 32 16.06 3.99 23.91
N LEU A 33 15.14 3.09 23.57
CA LEU A 33 14.18 2.50 24.50
C LEU A 33 14.72 1.25 25.19
N GLY A 34 15.92 0.78 24.82
CA GLY A 34 16.57 -0.38 25.42
C GLY A 34 15.84 -1.69 25.12
N PHE A 35 15.33 -1.86 23.90
CA PHE A 35 14.70 -3.11 23.48
C PHE A 35 15.71 -4.25 23.53
N THR A 36 15.23 -5.45 23.89
CA THR A 36 16.04 -6.67 23.95
C THR A 36 15.51 -7.70 22.96
N ALA A 37 16.40 -8.58 22.50
CA ALA A 37 15.98 -9.71 21.68
C ALA A 37 14.99 -10.61 22.44
N ALA A 38 13.90 -10.98 21.79
CA ALA A 38 12.84 -11.81 22.35
C ALA A 38 12.11 -12.55 21.23
N PHE A 39 11.54 -13.72 21.54
CA PHE A 39 10.76 -14.53 20.58
C PHE A 39 11.51 -14.93 19.29
N GLY A 40 12.84 -14.85 19.26
CA GLY A 40 13.62 -15.11 18.03
C GLY A 40 13.84 -13.87 17.16
N LEU A 41 13.30 -12.72 17.55
CA LEU A 41 13.52 -11.42 16.90
C LEU A 41 14.65 -10.64 17.59
N ARG A 42 15.33 -9.82 16.81
CA ARG A 42 16.34 -8.85 17.26
C ARG A 42 15.64 -7.63 17.87
N ALA A 43 16.38 -6.87 18.68
CA ALA A 43 15.87 -5.62 19.24
C ALA A 43 15.44 -4.61 18.16
N GLY A 44 16.16 -4.57 17.03
CA GLY A 44 15.88 -3.70 15.88
C GLY A 44 14.51 -3.96 15.27
N ASP A 45 14.16 -5.23 15.07
CA ASP A 45 12.91 -5.67 14.45
C ASP A 45 11.67 -5.16 15.23
N PHE A 46 11.74 -5.15 16.57
CA PHE A 46 10.67 -4.54 17.39
C PHE A 46 10.55 -3.02 17.17
N GLY A 47 11.68 -2.34 16.95
CA GLY A 47 11.70 -0.93 16.61
C GLY A 47 11.09 -0.67 15.23
N GLU A 48 11.42 -1.51 14.25
CA GLU A 48 10.85 -1.46 12.89
C GLU A 48 9.34 -1.63 12.92
N MET A 49 8.84 -2.66 13.61
CA MET A 49 7.41 -2.87 13.82
C MET A 49 6.72 -1.66 14.45
N LEU A 50 7.36 -1.01 15.44
CA LEU A 50 6.81 0.16 16.10
C LEU A 50 6.73 1.37 15.17
N VAL A 51 7.76 1.60 14.34
CA VAL A 51 7.76 2.69 13.35
C VAL A 51 6.68 2.46 12.30
N SER A 52 6.60 1.25 11.75
CA SER A 52 5.58 0.87 10.77
C SER A 52 4.17 0.98 11.34
N ALA A 53 3.96 0.53 12.59
CA ALA A 53 2.68 0.66 13.28
C ALA A 53 2.31 2.13 13.54
N PHE A 54 3.27 2.97 13.90
CA PHE A 54 3.05 4.39 14.14
C PHE A 54 2.61 5.12 12.87
N PHE A 55 3.40 5.04 11.79
CA PHE A 55 3.05 5.71 10.53
C PHE A 55 1.79 5.10 9.90
N GLY A 56 1.65 3.77 9.93
CA GLY A 56 0.44 3.08 9.51
C GLY A 56 -0.81 3.62 10.22
N SER A 57 -0.73 3.81 11.54
CA SER A 57 -1.84 4.38 12.34
C SER A 57 -2.16 5.83 11.95
N VAL A 58 -1.14 6.66 11.71
CA VAL A 58 -1.33 8.05 11.26
C VAL A 58 -2.11 8.09 9.93
N PHE A 59 -1.72 7.26 8.95
CA PHE A 59 -2.42 7.19 7.68
C PHE A 59 -3.80 6.56 7.80
N PHE A 60 -3.98 5.53 8.64
CA PHE A 60 -5.30 4.95 8.89
C PHE A 60 -6.27 5.95 9.49
N ILE A 61 -5.82 6.84 10.38
CA ILE A 61 -6.65 7.93 10.90
C ILE A 61 -7.05 8.87 9.77
N LEU A 62 -6.12 9.27 8.90
CA LEU A 62 -6.40 10.14 7.76
C LEU A 62 -7.40 9.50 6.77
N ILE A 63 -7.22 8.22 6.47
CA ILE A 63 -8.14 7.42 5.66
C ILE A 63 -9.50 7.31 6.33
N ALA A 64 -9.57 7.04 7.64
CA ALA A 64 -10.83 6.94 8.37
C ALA A 64 -11.63 8.26 8.35
N LEU A 65 -10.95 9.41 8.48
CA LEU A 65 -11.58 10.72 8.33
C LEU A 65 -12.12 10.91 6.91
N GLY A 66 -11.34 10.58 5.88
CA GLY A 66 -11.78 10.63 4.48
C GLY A 66 -12.94 9.68 4.18
N TYR A 67 -12.93 8.51 4.80
CA TYR A 67 -13.93 7.46 4.65
C TYR A 67 -15.27 7.87 5.25
N ARG A 68 -15.29 8.59 6.38
CA ARG A 68 -16.54 9.06 6.99
C ARG A 68 -17.35 9.97 6.07
N LEU A 69 -16.66 10.79 5.27
CA LEU A 69 -17.27 11.79 4.39
C LEU A 69 -17.53 11.29 2.96
N SER A 70 -17.14 10.05 2.62
CA SER A 70 -17.19 9.56 1.25
C SER A 70 -18.50 8.83 0.90
N ASN A 71 -18.78 8.74 -0.41
CA ASN A 71 -19.96 8.06 -0.95
C ASN A 71 -19.80 6.53 -0.88
N ARG A 72 -20.87 5.78 -1.20
CA ARG A 72 -20.85 4.30 -1.12
C ARG A 72 -19.82 3.65 -2.06
N THR A 73 -19.56 4.23 -3.23
CA THR A 73 -18.60 3.72 -4.21
C THR A 73 -17.17 3.85 -3.70
N ASP A 74 -16.80 5.04 -3.23
CA ASP A 74 -15.48 5.32 -2.67
C ASP A 74 -15.19 4.46 -1.43
N LYS A 75 -16.21 4.20 -0.61
CA LYS A 75 -16.09 3.30 0.54
C LYS A 75 -15.77 1.87 0.14
N LYS A 76 -16.41 1.34 -0.89
CA LYS A 76 -16.12 -0.01 -1.41
C LYS A 76 -14.70 -0.09 -1.95
N ILE A 77 -14.29 0.91 -2.74
CA ILE A 77 -12.92 1.00 -3.24
C ILE A 77 -11.92 1.01 -2.08
N SER A 78 -12.15 1.83 -1.07
CA SER A 78 -11.28 1.91 0.10
C SER A 78 -11.25 0.62 0.92
N GLN A 79 -12.34 -0.16 0.97
CA GLN A 79 -12.36 -1.47 1.64
C GLN A 79 -11.48 -2.49 0.89
N SER A 80 -11.57 -2.51 -0.45
CA SER A 80 -10.68 -3.34 -1.28
C SER A 80 -9.21 -2.95 -1.09
N LEU A 81 -8.91 -1.64 -1.06
CA LEU A 81 -7.55 -1.17 -0.80
C LEU A 81 -7.04 -1.53 0.60
N ILE A 82 -7.91 -1.49 1.64
CA ILE A 82 -7.53 -1.95 2.98
C ILE A 82 -7.16 -3.44 2.96
N PHE A 83 -7.96 -4.27 2.28
CA PHE A 83 -7.65 -5.70 2.19
C PHE A 83 -6.31 -5.95 1.47
N LEU A 84 -6.06 -5.25 0.37
CA LEU A 84 -4.79 -5.34 -0.36
C LEU A 84 -3.61 -4.80 0.46
N LEU A 85 -3.80 -3.72 1.22
CA LEU A 85 -2.79 -3.19 2.14
C LEU A 85 -2.46 -4.17 3.27
N LEU A 86 -3.47 -4.87 3.82
CA LEU A 86 -3.25 -5.91 4.82
C LEU A 86 -2.50 -7.11 4.23
N ALA A 87 -2.79 -7.48 2.98
CA ALA A 87 -2.03 -8.50 2.27
C ALA A 87 -0.57 -8.06 2.06
N LEU A 88 -0.34 -6.79 1.70
CA LEU A 88 1.01 -6.24 1.55
C LEU A 88 1.77 -6.27 2.88
N ALA A 89 1.15 -5.77 3.96
CA ALA A 89 1.73 -5.79 5.30
C ALA A 89 1.98 -7.21 5.83
N PHE A 90 1.19 -8.20 5.39
CA PHE A 90 1.44 -9.60 5.76
C PHE A 90 2.78 -10.08 5.19
N PHE A 91 3.07 -9.82 3.91
CA PHE A 91 4.37 -10.18 3.34
C PHE A 91 5.50 -9.34 3.98
N GLY A 92 5.38 -8.02 4.02
CA GLY A 92 6.47 -7.17 4.52
C GLY A 92 6.72 -7.14 6.02
N ILE A 93 5.84 -7.72 6.84
CA ILE A 93 6.03 -7.77 8.29
C ILE A 93 6.02 -9.20 8.81
N VAL A 94 5.04 -10.00 8.40
CA VAL A 94 4.87 -11.35 8.97
C VAL A 94 5.85 -12.32 8.33
N THR A 95 6.03 -12.30 7.01
CA THR A 95 6.97 -13.23 6.37
C THR A 95 8.42 -12.87 6.67
N ASP A 96 8.76 -11.57 6.73
CA ASP A 96 10.08 -11.11 7.19
C ASP A 96 10.37 -11.56 8.64
N ALA A 97 9.43 -11.36 9.57
CA ALA A 97 9.58 -11.83 10.96
C ALA A 97 9.76 -13.35 11.06
N ILE A 98 9.09 -14.12 10.19
CA ILE A 98 9.25 -15.59 10.13
C ILE A 98 10.63 -15.96 9.56
N ASP A 99 11.11 -15.28 8.52
CA ASP A 99 12.42 -15.53 7.92
C ASP A 99 13.54 -15.37 8.95
N ILE A 100 13.49 -14.30 9.75
CA ILE A 100 14.46 -14.04 10.83
C ILE A 100 14.53 -15.20 11.84
N MET A 101 13.41 -15.87 12.11
CA MET A 101 13.35 -16.99 13.06
C MET A 101 13.88 -18.31 12.49
N ILE A 102 13.96 -18.46 11.16
CA ILE A 102 14.39 -19.68 10.51
C ILE A 102 15.91 -19.80 10.54
N LYS A 103 16.42 -21.01 10.85
CA LYS A 103 17.88 -21.28 10.92
C LYS A 103 18.42 -22.09 9.74
N LEU A 104 17.54 -22.69 8.94
CA LEU A 104 17.94 -23.53 7.81
C LEU A 104 18.11 -22.69 6.55
N GLU A 105 19.33 -22.64 6.00
CA GLU A 105 19.69 -21.80 4.86
C GLU A 105 18.80 -22.00 3.62
N PHE A 106 18.43 -23.25 3.30
CA PHE A 106 17.52 -23.52 2.18
C PHE A 106 16.13 -22.91 2.39
N LEU A 107 15.62 -22.98 3.63
CA LEU A 107 14.29 -22.48 3.95
C LEU A 107 14.27 -20.94 4.01
N LYS A 108 15.38 -20.31 4.41
CA LYS A 108 15.55 -18.85 4.33
C LYS A 108 15.42 -18.33 2.92
N HIS A 109 16.21 -18.88 1.98
CA HIS A 109 16.14 -18.44 0.57
C HIS A 109 14.73 -18.58 -0.01
N PHE A 110 14.00 -19.63 0.38
CA PHE A 110 12.62 -19.82 -0.03
C PHE A 110 11.66 -18.81 0.62
N MET A 111 11.86 -18.45 1.89
CA MET A 111 11.07 -17.42 2.57
C MET A 111 11.34 -16.03 2.01
N THR A 112 12.60 -15.63 1.80
CA THR A 112 12.94 -14.36 1.15
C THR A 112 12.30 -14.25 -0.24
N PHE A 113 12.22 -15.35 -0.99
CA PHE A 113 11.52 -15.37 -2.27
C PHE A 113 9.99 -15.19 -2.11
N ILE A 114 9.39 -15.79 -1.09
CA ILE A 114 7.97 -15.64 -0.79
C ILE A 114 7.65 -14.20 -0.35
N GLU A 115 8.51 -13.62 0.45
CA GLU A 115 8.40 -12.24 0.94
C GLU A 115 8.43 -11.26 -0.24
N ASP A 116 9.56 -11.19 -0.95
CA ASP A 116 9.77 -10.23 -2.05
C ASP A 116 8.79 -10.48 -3.22
N GLY A 117 8.57 -11.75 -3.56
CA GLY A 117 7.60 -12.13 -4.60
C GLY A 117 6.15 -11.82 -4.20
N GLY A 118 5.80 -12.04 -2.93
CA GLY A 118 4.47 -11.77 -2.40
C GLY A 118 4.13 -10.29 -2.42
N GLU A 119 5.05 -9.43 -1.97
CA GLU A 119 4.89 -7.99 -2.02
C GLU A 119 4.71 -7.47 -3.45
N HIS A 120 5.57 -7.89 -4.37
CA HIS A 120 5.49 -7.48 -5.78
C HIS A 120 4.18 -7.91 -6.46
N ILE A 121 3.69 -9.12 -6.16
CA ILE A 121 2.39 -9.59 -6.66
C ILE A 121 1.27 -8.70 -6.10
N VAL A 122 1.26 -8.41 -4.80
CA VAL A 122 0.23 -7.59 -4.18
C VAL A 122 0.25 -6.15 -4.72
N ILE A 123 1.43 -5.53 -4.86
CA ILE A 123 1.57 -4.19 -5.47
C ILE A 123 1.07 -4.20 -6.92
N SER A 124 1.38 -5.23 -7.70
CA SER A 124 0.89 -5.36 -9.07
C SER A 124 -0.64 -5.43 -9.13
N VAL A 125 -1.26 -6.17 -8.21
CA VAL A 125 -2.72 -6.23 -8.09
C VAL A 125 -3.31 -4.89 -7.67
N ILE A 126 -2.66 -4.16 -6.75
CA ILE A 126 -3.09 -2.81 -6.34
C ILE A 126 -3.07 -1.85 -7.54
N VAL A 127 -1.98 -1.84 -8.31
CA VAL A 127 -1.84 -0.98 -9.50
C VAL A 127 -2.92 -1.32 -10.52
N TRP A 128 -3.11 -2.60 -10.82
CA TRP A 128 -4.15 -3.06 -11.74
C TRP A 128 -5.55 -2.64 -11.26
N PHE A 129 -5.86 -2.83 -9.97
CA PHE A 129 -7.14 -2.44 -9.38
C PHE A 129 -7.40 -0.92 -9.49
N VAL A 130 -6.39 -0.10 -9.20
CA VAL A 130 -6.50 1.36 -9.32
C VAL A 130 -6.66 1.78 -10.79
N TYR A 131 -5.95 1.14 -11.72
CA TYR A 131 -6.09 1.38 -13.15
C TYR A 131 -7.49 1.05 -13.67
N ASP A 132 -8.06 -0.09 -13.25
CA ASP A 132 -9.41 -0.49 -13.64
C ASP A 132 -10.48 0.51 -13.15
N ILE A 133 -10.33 1.05 -11.93
CA ILE A 133 -11.21 2.12 -11.43
C ILE A 133 -11.10 3.38 -12.29
N PHE A 134 -9.88 3.75 -12.68
CA PHE A 134 -9.62 4.92 -13.51
C PHE A 134 -10.27 4.79 -14.89
N GLU A 135 -10.13 3.63 -15.55
CA GLU A 135 -10.79 3.32 -16.83
C GLU A 135 -12.32 3.41 -16.72
N GLN A 136 -12.91 2.78 -15.70
CA GLN A 136 -14.35 2.83 -15.47
C GLN A 136 -14.87 4.26 -15.21
N ALA A 137 -14.06 5.11 -14.60
CA ALA A 137 -14.39 6.51 -14.40
C ALA A 137 -14.32 7.31 -15.72
N HIS A 138 -13.33 7.04 -16.57
CA HIS A 138 -13.17 7.70 -17.87
C HIS A 138 -14.22 7.27 -18.91
N GLN A 139 -14.59 5.98 -18.97
CA GLN A 139 -15.60 5.48 -19.91
C GLN A 139 -17.01 6.02 -19.63
N LYS A 140 -17.29 6.48 -18.40
CA LYS A 140 -18.57 7.10 -18.04
C LYS A 140 -18.71 8.57 -18.46
N LEU A 141 -17.64 9.19 -18.98
CA LEU A 141 -17.74 10.52 -19.59
C LEU A 141 -18.22 10.35 -21.03
N PRO A 142 -19.45 10.75 -21.39
CA PRO A 142 -19.85 10.77 -22.78
C PRO A 142 -18.94 11.75 -23.52
N VAL A 143 -18.12 11.24 -24.41
CA VAL A 143 -17.50 12.04 -25.46
C VAL A 143 -18.65 12.52 -26.35
N SER A 144 -19.31 13.61 -25.96
CA SER A 144 -20.22 14.36 -26.83
C SER A 144 -19.37 15.08 -27.87
N VAL A 145 -18.75 14.31 -28.77
CA VAL A 145 -18.27 14.85 -30.04
C VAL A 145 -19.54 15.23 -30.80
N ASN A 146 -19.73 16.54 -30.87
CA ASN A 146 -20.78 17.21 -31.60
C ASN A 146 -20.69 16.84 -33.09
N GLN A 147 -21.34 15.75 -33.51
CA GLN A 147 -21.41 15.31 -34.92
C GLN A 147 -22.43 16.11 -35.75
N SER A 148 -23.05 17.15 -35.21
CA SER A 148 -24.05 17.96 -35.93
C SER A 148 -23.46 19.07 -36.83
N ALA A 149 -22.15 19.13 -37.04
CA ALA A 149 -21.52 20.15 -37.89
C ALA A 149 -21.13 19.68 -39.30
N ILE A 150 -21.44 18.43 -39.68
CA ILE A 150 -21.18 17.91 -41.03
C ILE A 150 -22.48 17.37 -41.63
N ALA A 151 -23.49 18.24 -41.75
CA ALA A 151 -24.63 18.02 -42.63
C ALA A 151 -24.87 19.30 -43.43
N SER A 152 -24.31 19.28 -44.63
CA SER A 152 -24.56 20.04 -45.87
C SER A 152 -25.63 21.15 -45.88
N PRO A 153 -25.36 22.28 -46.54
CA PRO A 153 -26.33 22.98 -47.37
C PRO A 153 -26.19 22.52 -48.82
N THR A 154 -27.16 21.74 -49.24
CA THR A 154 -27.95 21.87 -50.47
C THR A 154 -27.30 22.47 -51.72
N GLN A 155 -27.42 21.70 -52.81
CA GLN A 155 -27.24 22.13 -54.20
C GLN A 155 -28.04 23.40 -54.55
N ILE A 156 -27.40 24.32 -55.28
CA ILE A 156 -27.94 25.04 -56.46
C ILE A 156 -26.78 25.21 -57.44
#